data_AF-A0A2D7LZU1-F1
#
_entry.id   AF-A0A2D7LZU1-F1
#
_cell.length_a   1.000
_cell.length_b   1.000
_cell.length_c   1.000
_cell.angle_alpha   90.00
_cell.angle_beta   90.00
_cell.angle_gamma   90.00
#
_symmetry.space_group_name_H-M   'P 1'
#
loop_
_entity.id
_entity.type
_entity.pdbx_description
1 polymer ?
#
loop_
_entity_poly.entity_id
_entity_poly.type
_entity_poly.pdbx_seq_one_letter_code
_entity_poly.pdbx_strand_id
1 'polypeptide(L)'
;PDCGGTNTCGIEICGDGLDNDSDALIDCFDPDCAGDPTCFEGDDLTCSDGLDNDADGLIDCLDADCVGTGPCPQAPNDDCVNAELVGEGTFPWDNTISTLDGPIDCDANMTNDVWFLYTATVDGTAVIETCNGGGTNDDTVLIVYDAAAGCPVAGSPCLVSADDTCANVPGGAAFMSNVELAVIAGESYYVQVGGWNGALGDGSLNIATSCGATAITNLNTAYDCGAAATEVTWTDGGFDSYDVLRDGVVLAAGLVAGTTSYTDATALSNGTYEYTVTGICLNGGQVSGSAFSNVSCSSGGETDLIFATEGLEDAGDVGLVNSSAALEAALTANGVQFLTVLDYPATQLGNVIGTYQRVWVCSGTFPLDGPLSTADSDALATWIEAGVSVYFEGGDMWGFAPTIGGFEGYDGVISALDGDDTFLAMNGLDTLIGTDWTDLIGVPYTQDAPGNDWTDQLTVGPELGGPDVGALWQEAGGAYITGALSLNQDTNGDPLGNTIVQSWEFGGFGGDQIDLVARMLVSLGGGGGGPTLPEFIRGDCNADGGFNIADAIFVLAALFSGGPAGTCLDACDANDDGGINIADAIYSLAALFSGGPPPTPTSCGVDPTDTDPLDCVSFPPCP
;
A
#
# COMPACT_ATOMS: atom_id res chain seq x y z
N PRO A 1 -57.76 -47.10 -70.80
CA PRO A 1 -56.34 -47.45 -71.05
C PRO A 1 -55.83 -46.51 -72.12
N ASP A 2 -55.27 -45.40 -71.66
CA ASP A 2 -55.20 -44.15 -72.41
C ASP A 2 -54.02 -44.07 -73.39
N CYS A 3 -53.82 -45.15 -74.15
CA CYS A 3 -53.15 -45.11 -75.44
C CYS A 3 -53.70 -46.24 -76.32
N GLY A 4 -54.99 -46.08 -76.69
CA GLY A 4 -55.67 -46.93 -77.66
C GLY A 4 -55.22 -46.70 -79.10
N GLY A 5 -53.93 -46.90 -79.42
CA GLY A 5 -53.47 -47.24 -80.77
C GLY A 5 -53.08 -46.12 -81.75
N THR A 6 -52.41 -45.03 -81.34
CA THR A 6 -51.79 -44.06 -82.27
C THR A 6 -50.37 -43.63 -81.86
N ASN A 7 -49.45 -43.51 -82.84
CA ASN A 7 -48.00 -43.29 -82.68
C ASN A 7 -47.58 -41.84 -82.33
N THR A 8 -48.25 -41.18 -81.38
CA THR A 8 -47.80 -39.90 -80.82
C THR A 8 -48.25 -39.83 -79.35
N CYS A 9 -47.43 -40.32 -78.42
CA CYS A 9 -47.55 -39.87 -77.03
C CYS A 9 -47.25 -38.38 -76.99
N GLY A 10 -48.10 -37.63 -76.30
CA GLY A 10 -47.90 -36.20 -76.06
C GLY A 10 -46.78 -35.99 -75.05
N ILE A 11 -46.55 -34.72 -74.72
CA ILE A 11 -45.89 -34.35 -73.47
C ILE A 11 -46.82 -34.71 -72.31
N GLU A 12 -46.28 -35.06 -71.15
CA GLU A 12 -47.05 -35.25 -69.93
C GLU A 12 -47.82 -33.97 -69.56
N ILE A 13 -49.04 -34.10 -69.02
CA ILE A 13 -49.80 -33.00 -68.43
C ILE A 13 -49.63 -33.09 -66.92
N CYS A 14 -48.77 -32.22 -66.38
CA CYS A 14 -48.17 -32.29 -65.05
C CYS A 14 -49.10 -32.06 -63.84
N GLY A 15 -50.38 -32.42 -63.92
CA GLY A 15 -51.35 -32.23 -62.84
C GLY A 15 -52.76 -32.71 -63.16
N ASP A 16 -52.93 -33.70 -64.05
CA ASP A 16 -54.23 -34.28 -64.41
C ASP A 16 -54.50 -35.66 -63.79
N GLY A 17 -53.53 -36.23 -63.06
CA GLY A 17 -53.65 -37.49 -62.35
C GLY A 17 -53.52 -38.73 -63.24
N LEU A 18 -53.07 -38.57 -64.48
CA LEU A 18 -52.96 -39.64 -65.48
C LEU A 18 -51.59 -39.64 -66.14
N ASP A 19 -50.97 -40.81 -66.23
CA ASP A 19 -49.78 -41.08 -67.06
C ASP A 19 -50.16 -40.90 -68.55
N ASN A 20 -49.92 -39.71 -69.11
CA ASN A 20 -50.33 -39.32 -70.46
C ASN A 20 -49.34 -39.78 -71.53
N ASP A 21 -48.10 -40.08 -71.16
CA ASP A 21 -47.03 -40.51 -72.06
C ASP A 21 -46.73 -42.03 -71.98
N SER A 22 -47.35 -42.72 -71.02
CA SER A 22 -47.31 -44.16 -70.76
C SER A 22 -45.95 -44.71 -70.30
N ASP A 23 -45.12 -43.92 -69.64
CA ASP A 23 -43.84 -44.36 -69.06
C ASP A 23 -43.95 -44.91 -67.61
N ALA A 24 -45.17 -44.90 -67.05
CA ALA A 24 -45.58 -45.32 -65.71
C ALA A 24 -45.32 -44.31 -64.58
N LEU A 25 -44.91 -43.09 -64.91
CA LEU A 25 -44.86 -41.96 -64.01
C LEU A 25 -46.09 -41.07 -64.27
N ILE A 26 -46.51 -40.31 -63.26
CA ILE A 26 -47.75 -39.52 -63.31
C ILE A 26 -47.43 -38.13 -62.76
N ASP A 27 -47.88 -37.09 -63.45
CA ASP A 27 -47.77 -35.69 -63.03
C ASP A 27 -46.34 -35.30 -62.61
N CYS A 28 -46.15 -34.70 -61.42
CA CYS A 28 -44.85 -34.22 -60.95
C CYS A 28 -43.83 -35.32 -60.66
N PHE A 29 -44.25 -36.58 -60.57
CA PHE A 29 -43.34 -37.71 -60.47
C PHE A 29 -42.78 -38.14 -61.84
N ASP A 30 -43.23 -37.52 -62.93
CA ASP A 30 -42.70 -37.69 -64.29
C ASP A 30 -41.56 -36.68 -64.58
N PRO A 31 -40.35 -37.14 -64.95
CA PRO A 31 -39.22 -36.30 -65.32
C PRO A 31 -39.50 -35.30 -66.45
N ASP A 32 -40.49 -35.56 -67.31
CA ASP A 32 -40.89 -34.64 -68.38
C ASP A 32 -41.65 -33.42 -67.83
N CYS A 33 -42.05 -33.44 -66.56
CA CYS A 33 -42.67 -32.33 -65.82
C CYS A 33 -41.68 -31.42 -65.07
N ALA A 34 -40.38 -31.68 -65.22
CA ALA A 34 -39.34 -30.86 -64.59
C ALA A 34 -39.44 -29.38 -64.98
N GLY A 35 -39.77 -28.53 -64.00
CA GLY A 35 -39.93 -27.08 -64.17
C GLY A 35 -41.33 -26.63 -64.62
N ASP A 36 -42.33 -27.51 -64.60
CA ASP A 36 -43.73 -27.09 -64.78
C ASP A 36 -44.21 -26.33 -63.53
N PRO A 37 -44.86 -25.16 -63.67
CA PRO A 37 -45.39 -24.39 -62.54
C PRO A 37 -46.42 -25.11 -61.65
N THR A 38 -46.99 -26.23 -62.10
CA THR A 38 -47.89 -27.05 -61.28
C THR A 38 -47.15 -27.99 -60.32
N CYS A 39 -45.84 -28.19 -60.53
CA CYS A 39 -44.96 -29.00 -59.70
C CYS A 39 -44.07 -28.08 -58.85
N PHE A 40 -44.72 -27.33 -57.97
CA PHE A 40 -44.11 -26.31 -57.12
C PHE A 40 -44.45 -26.62 -55.68
N GLU A 41 -43.44 -26.64 -54.83
CA GLU A 41 -43.55 -26.75 -53.39
C GLU A 41 -42.99 -25.45 -52.80
N GLY A 42 -43.84 -24.58 -52.25
CA GLY A 42 -43.37 -23.29 -51.71
C GLY A 42 -44.47 -22.26 -51.41
N ASP A 43 -45.73 -22.69 -51.32
CA ASP A 43 -46.82 -21.86 -50.80
C ASP A 43 -47.62 -22.59 -49.69
N ASP A 44 -48.51 -21.86 -49.04
CA ASP A 44 -49.26 -22.37 -47.89
C ASP A 44 -50.09 -23.64 -48.19
N LEU A 45 -50.45 -23.88 -49.45
CA LEU A 45 -51.27 -25.02 -49.84
C LEU A 45 -50.41 -26.24 -50.15
N THR A 46 -49.31 -26.06 -50.88
CA THR A 46 -48.41 -27.16 -51.27
C THR A 46 -47.56 -27.62 -50.09
N CYS A 47 -47.24 -26.71 -49.16
CA CYS A 47 -46.43 -27.01 -47.98
C CYS A 47 -47.22 -27.59 -46.79
N SER A 48 -48.45 -28.04 -47.01
CA SER A 48 -49.28 -28.63 -45.95
C SER A 48 -50.27 -29.70 -46.43
N ASP A 49 -50.11 -30.20 -47.65
CA ASP A 49 -51.03 -31.16 -48.27
C ASP A 49 -50.55 -32.63 -48.16
N GLY A 50 -49.35 -32.86 -47.62
CA GLY A 50 -48.79 -34.19 -47.36
C GLY A 50 -48.26 -34.89 -48.61
N LEU A 51 -48.01 -34.14 -49.68
CA LEU A 51 -47.48 -34.61 -50.95
C LEU A 51 -46.11 -33.97 -51.20
N ASP A 52 -45.32 -34.62 -52.05
CA ASP A 52 -44.03 -34.15 -52.56
C ASP A 52 -44.33 -33.55 -53.94
N ASN A 53 -44.61 -32.26 -53.96
CA ASN A 53 -45.21 -31.58 -55.11
C ASN A 53 -44.17 -31.20 -56.17
N ASP A 54 -42.89 -31.18 -55.82
CA ASP A 54 -41.78 -30.97 -56.77
C ASP A 54 -40.90 -32.23 -56.99
N ALA A 55 -41.22 -33.33 -56.30
CA ALA A 55 -40.63 -34.66 -56.42
C ALA A 55 -39.14 -34.75 -56.02
N ASP A 56 -38.67 -33.88 -55.10
CA ASP A 56 -37.30 -33.89 -54.60
C ASP A 56 -37.07 -34.94 -53.47
N GLY A 57 -38.15 -35.53 -52.96
CA GLY A 57 -38.16 -36.58 -51.94
C GLY A 57 -38.49 -36.10 -50.53
N LEU A 58 -38.76 -34.81 -50.35
CA LEU A 58 -39.23 -34.19 -49.10
C LEU A 58 -40.71 -33.81 -49.23
N ILE A 59 -41.40 -33.56 -48.11
CA ILE A 59 -42.82 -33.19 -48.10
C ILE A 59 -43.08 -32.10 -47.06
N ASP A 60 -43.94 -31.15 -47.38
CA ASP A 60 -44.43 -30.11 -46.48
C ASP A 60 -43.27 -29.37 -45.75
N CYS A 61 -43.37 -29.15 -44.43
CA CYS A 61 -42.32 -28.49 -43.65
C CYS A 61 -41.02 -29.31 -43.48
N LEU A 62 -40.94 -30.52 -44.06
CA LEU A 62 -39.66 -31.23 -44.19
C LEU A 62 -38.94 -30.86 -45.49
N ASP A 63 -39.62 -30.16 -46.39
CA ASP A 63 -39.10 -29.59 -47.62
C ASP A 63 -38.46 -28.22 -47.37
N ALA A 64 -37.28 -27.99 -47.96
CA ALA A 64 -36.54 -26.74 -47.82
C ALA A 64 -37.22 -25.57 -48.55
N ASP A 65 -37.94 -25.84 -49.63
CA ASP A 65 -38.65 -24.82 -50.41
C ASP A 65 -39.93 -24.33 -49.69
N CYS A 66 -40.37 -25.07 -48.67
CA CYS A 66 -41.48 -24.70 -47.79
C CYS A 66 -41.12 -23.81 -46.61
N VAL A 67 -39.82 -23.64 -46.31
CA VAL A 67 -39.36 -22.83 -45.18
C VAL A 67 -39.81 -21.37 -45.34
N GLY A 68 -40.47 -20.82 -44.32
CA GLY A 68 -40.95 -19.44 -44.31
C GLY A 68 -42.34 -19.22 -44.90
N THR A 69 -43.01 -20.27 -45.36
CA THR A 69 -44.44 -20.23 -45.72
C THR A 69 -45.33 -20.18 -44.48
N GLY A 70 -46.59 -19.74 -44.62
CA GLY A 70 -47.56 -19.67 -43.53
C GLY A 70 -47.70 -20.95 -42.68
N PRO A 71 -47.72 -22.17 -43.26
CA PRO A 71 -47.75 -23.42 -42.50
C PRO A 71 -46.39 -23.83 -41.90
N CYS A 72 -45.28 -23.32 -42.42
CA CYS A 72 -43.91 -23.69 -42.01
C CYS A 72 -43.12 -22.44 -41.56
N PRO A 73 -43.35 -21.96 -40.33
CA PRO A 73 -42.73 -20.72 -39.84
C PRO A 73 -41.20 -20.88 -39.72
N GLN A 74 -40.45 -19.90 -40.19
CA GLN A 74 -39.01 -19.78 -39.91
C GLN A 74 -38.82 -19.23 -38.49
N ALA A 75 -37.78 -19.69 -37.79
CA ALA A 75 -37.39 -19.04 -36.54
C ALA A 75 -37.07 -17.55 -36.80
N PRO A 76 -37.45 -16.64 -35.89
CA PRO A 76 -36.87 -15.31 -35.90
C PRO A 76 -35.35 -15.41 -35.89
N ASN A 77 -34.68 -14.49 -36.60
CA ASN A 77 -33.23 -14.34 -36.61
C ASN A 77 -32.43 -15.64 -36.83
N ASP A 78 -32.99 -16.57 -37.60
CA ASP A 78 -32.43 -17.89 -37.96
C ASP A 78 -31.17 -17.78 -38.83
N ASP A 79 -31.20 -16.89 -39.83
CA ASP A 79 -30.03 -16.64 -40.68
C ASP A 79 -29.20 -15.47 -40.16
N CYS A 80 -27.87 -15.57 -40.27
CA CYS A 80 -26.95 -14.48 -39.96
C CYS A 80 -27.29 -13.18 -40.71
N VAL A 81 -27.72 -13.28 -41.96
CA VAL A 81 -28.09 -12.11 -42.78
C VAL A 81 -29.30 -11.35 -42.23
N ASN A 82 -30.10 -12.02 -41.38
CA ASN A 82 -31.30 -11.52 -40.73
C ASN A 82 -31.11 -11.41 -39.20
N ALA A 83 -29.86 -11.33 -38.73
CA ALA A 83 -29.52 -11.23 -37.32
C ALA A 83 -30.27 -10.08 -36.63
N GLU A 84 -30.77 -10.32 -35.41
CA GLU A 84 -31.47 -9.30 -34.63
C GLU A 84 -30.49 -8.21 -34.17
N LEU A 85 -30.82 -6.94 -34.45
CA LEU A 85 -29.99 -5.80 -34.06
C LEU A 85 -30.12 -5.52 -32.56
N VAL A 86 -29.01 -5.60 -31.83
CA VAL A 86 -28.98 -5.41 -30.37
C VAL A 86 -27.85 -4.50 -29.91
N GLY A 87 -28.03 -3.92 -28.72
CA GLY A 87 -26.98 -3.24 -27.95
C GLY A 87 -26.75 -3.97 -26.62
N GLU A 88 -26.31 -3.29 -25.58
CA GLU A 88 -26.29 -3.84 -24.22
C GLU A 88 -27.73 -3.99 -23.68
N GLY A 89 -28.01 -5.09 -22.99
CA GLY A 89 -29.33 -5.42 -22.46
C GLY A 89 -29.62 -6.91 -22.40
N THR A 90 -30.90 -7.25 -22.28
CA THR A 90 -31.40 -8.63 -22.22
C THR A 90 -32.36 -8.85 -23.39
N PHE A 91 -32.10 -9.88 -24.19
CA PHE A 91 -32.84 -10.18 -25.42
C PHE A 91 -33.35 -11.63 -25.40
N PRO A 92 -34.65 -11.87 -25.61
CA PRO A 92 -35.19 -13.23 -25.68
C PRO A 92 -34.78 -13.92 -26.97
N TRP A 93 -34.65 -15.24 -26.95
CA TRP A 93 -34.36 -16.05 -28.14
C TRP A 93 -35.03 -17.43 -28.05
N ASP A 94 -35.26 -18.08 -29.19
CA ASP A 94 -35.85 -19.43 -29.28
C ASP A 94 -35.32 -20.17 -30.52
N ASN A 95 -34.57 -21.26 -30.31
CA ASN A 95 -34.00 -22.07 -31.39
C ASN A 95 -34.83 -23.31 -31.74
N THR A 96 -36.04 -23.47 -31.19
CA THR A 96 -36.85 -24.71 -31.31
C THR A 96 -37.16 -25.12 -32.75
N ILE A 97 -37.30 -24.14 -33.64
CA ILE A 97 -37.60 -24.34 -35.07
C ILE A 97 -36.54 -23.71 -35.97
N SER A 98 -35.40 -23.32 -35.42
CA SER A 98 -34.30 -22.74 -36.19
C SER A 98 -33.49 -23.85 -36.87
N THR A 99 -32.74 -23.49 -37.90
CA THR A 99 -31.78 -24.37 -38.57
C THR A 99 -30.36 -24.03 -38.11
N LEU A 100 -29.34 -24.68 -38.66
CA LEU A 100 -27.95 -24.28 -38.45
C LEU A 100 -27.49 -23.52 -39.69
N ASP A 101 -27.39 -22.20 -39.58
CA ASP A 101 -26.89 -21.34 -40.67
C ASP A 101 -25.36 -21.20 -40.61
N GLY A 102 -24.80 -20.82 -39.46
CA GLY A 102 -23.38 -20.46 -39.42
C GLY A 102 -22.42 -21.58 -39.05
N PRO A 103 -21.10 -21.26 -39.13
CA PRO A 103 -20.06 -22.24 -38.95
C PRO A 103 -19.87 -22.63 -37.49
N ILE A 104 -19.55 -23.91 -37.25
CA ILE A 104 -19.29 -24.46 -35.90
C ILE A 104 -17.81 -24.78 -35.69
N ASP A 105 -16.93 -24.12 -36.44
CA ASP A 105 -15.49 -24.43 -36.46
C ASP A 105 -14.79 -24.10 -35.13
N CYS A 106 -15.31 -23.10 -34.41
CA CYS A 106 -14.73 -22.61 -33.16
C CYS A 106 -15.27 -23.32 -31.92
N ASP A 107 -16.50 -23.84 -32.02
CA ASP A 107 -17.07 -24.70 -31.01
C ASP A 107 -17.91 -25.76 -31.73
N ALA A 108 -17.37 -26.97 -31.82
CA ALA A 108 -18.07 -28.06 -32.44
C ALA A 108 -19.27 -28.43 -31.57
N ASN A 109 -20.32 -29.01 -32.16
CA ASN A 109 -21.53 -29.52 -31.49
C ASN A 109 -22.73 -28.55 -31.39
N MET A 110 -22.70 -27.34 -31.97
CA MET A 110 -23.93 -26.57 -32.19
C MET A 110 -24.74 -27.15 -33.36
N THR A 111 -26.04 -27.36 -33.19
CA THR A 111 -26.92 -28.00 -34.21
C THR A 111 -28.05 -27.13 -34.73
N ASN A 112 -28.36 -26.06 -34.00
CA ASN A 112 -29.40 -25.08 -34.30
C ASN A 112 -28.90 -23.75 -33.75
N ASP A 113 -28.99 -22.68 -34.52
CA ASP A 113 -28.53 -21.36 -34.12
C ASP A 113 -29.58 -20.29 -34.36
N VAL A 114 -29.38 -19.17 -33.69
CA VAL A 114 -30.04 -17.90 -33.93
C VAL A 114 -28.99 -16.80 -33.80
N TRP A 115 -29.21 -15.69 -34.50
CA TRP A 115 -28.19 -14.68 -34.73
C TRP A 115 -28.57 -13.32 -34.17
N PHE A 116 -27.60 -12.68 -33.52
CA PHE A 116 -27.69 -11.30 -33.08
C PHE A 116 -26.54 -10.48 -33.67
N LEU A 117 -26.83 -9.27 -34.12
CA LEU A 117 -25.83 -8.27 -34.51
C LEU A 117 -25.72 -7.24 -33.40
N TYR A 118 -24.78 -7.48 -32.50
CA TYR A 118 -24.50 -6.62 -31.35
C TYR A 118 -23.63 -5.44 -31.77
N THR A 119 -24.09 -4.21 -31.54
CA THR A 119 -23.27 -3.00 -31.71
C THR A 119 -22.91 -2.43 -30.34
N ALA A 120 -21.61 -2.42 -30.01
CA ALA A 120 -21.14 -1.92 -28.72
C ALA A 120 -21.38 -0.41 -28.60
N THR A 121 -21.90 0.05 -27.47
CA THR A 121 -22.12 1.49 -27.26
C THR A 121 -20.92 2.20 -26.63
N VAL A 122 -19.98 1.43 -26.06
CA VAL A 122 -18.77 1.90 -25.39
C VAL A 122 -17.56 1.03 -25.72
N ASP A 123 -16.35 1.58 -25.57
CA ASP A 123 -15.11 0.80 -25.56
C ASP A 123 -15.03 0.00 -24.24
N GLY A 124 -14.54 -1.23 -24.27
CA GLY A 124 -14.33 -2.01 -23.04
C GLY A 124 -14.35 -3.51 -23.26
N THR A 125 -14.74 -4.26 -22.22
CA THR A 125 -14.94 -5.72 -22.31
C THR A 125 -16.41 -6.03 -22.21
N ALA A 126 -17.00 -6.54 -23.29
CA ALA A 126 -18.35 -7.07 -23.32
C ALA A 126 -18.38 -8.48 -22.72
N VAL A 127 -19.27 -8.68 -21.76
CA VAL A 127 -19.71 -9.98 -21.24
C VAL A 127 -21.01 -10.33 -21.96
N ILE A 128 -21.00 -11.46 -22.69
CA ILE A 128 -22.14 -11.98 -23.45
C ILE A 128 -22.49 -13.34 -22.88
N GLU A 129 -23.70 -13.51 -22.36
CA GLU A 129 -24.06 -14.71 -21.60
C GLU A 129 -25.52 -15.17 -21.77
N THR A 130 -25.74 -16.47 -21.62
CA THR A 130 -27.06 -17.11 -21.42
C THR A 130 -27.29 -17.52 -19.96
N CYS A 131 -26.35 -17.17 -19.06
CA CYS A 131 -26.28 -17.69 -17.68
C CYS A 131 -27.48 -17.37 -16.78
N ASN A 132 -28.21 -16.28 -17.03
CA ASN A 132 -29.26 -15.87 -16.10
C ASN A 132 -30.46 -16.83 -16.05
N GLY A 133 -30.59 -17.74 -17.03
CA GLY A 133 -31.69 -18.68 -17.13
C GLY A 133 -33.05 -17.98 -17.30
N GLY A 134 -34.00 -18.62 -17.99
CA GLY A 134 -35.28 -17.96 -18.23
C GLY A 134 -36.23 -18.66 -19.19
N GLY A 135 -35.72 -19.59 -19.99
CA GLY A 135 -36.52 -20.42 -20.89
C GLY A 135 -36.28 -21.91 -20.68
N THR A 136 -36.57 -22.69 -21.71
CA THR A 136 -36.59 -24.15 -21.72
C THR A 136 -35.33 -24.79 -22.27
N ASN A 137 -34.46 -24.03 -22.95
CA ASN A 137 -33.13 -24.50 -23.31
C ASN A 137 -32.25 -24.49 -22.06
N ASP A 138 -31.56 -25.59 -21.78
CA ASP A 138 -30.70 -25.78 -20.61
C ASP A 138 -29.23 -26.03 -20.92
N ASP A 139 -28.84 -26.03 -22.21
CA ASP A 139 -27.51 -26.38 -22.70
C ASP A 139 -27.15 -25.58 -23.99
N THR A 140 -26.33 -24.54 -23.83
CA THR A 140 -26.10 -23.52 -24.87
C THR A 140 -24.64 -23.35 -25.24
N VAL A 141 -24.39 -23.07 -26.52
CA VAL A 141 -23.08 -22.71 -27.07
C VAL A 141 -23.14 -21.26 -27.58
N LEU A 142 -22.08 -20.49 -27.36
CA LEU A 142 -21.92 -19.13 -27.86
C LEU A 142 -20.68 -19.02 -28.76
N ILE A 143 -20.82 -18.37 -29.92
CA ILE A 143 -19.69 -18.02 -30.79
C ILE A 143 -19.84 -16.57 -31.26
N VAL A 144 -18.76 -15.80 -31.22
CA VAL A 144 -18.77 -14.38 -31.60
C VAL A 144 -17.79 -14.10 -32.75
N TYR A 145 -18.23 -13.33 -33.74
CA TYR A 145 -17.48 -12.96 -34.94
C TYR A 145 -17.44 -11.44 -35.13
N ASP A 146 -16.41 -10.98 -35.83
CA ASP A 146 -16.31 -9.59 -36.29
C ASP A 146 -17.29 -9.33 -37.44
N ALA A 147 -18.26 -8.42 -37.24
CA ALA A 147 -19.25 -8.13 -38.28
C ALA A 147 -18.69 -7.37 -39.48
N ALA A 148 -17.52 -6.73 -39.35
CA ALA A 148 -16.85 -6.08 -40.47
C ALA A 148 -16.42 -7.08 -41.56
N ALA A 149 -16.27 -8.36 -41.21
CA ALA A 149 -15.97 -9.45 -42.14
C ALA A 149 -17.21 -9.96 -42.91
N GLY A 150 -18.42 -9.49 -42.56
CA GLY A 150 -19.68 -10.03 -43.08
C GLY A 150 -20.13 -11.30 -42.34
N CYS A 151 -21.20 -11.93 -42.82
CA CYS A 151 -21.68 -13.17 -42.23
C CYS A 151 -20.63 -14.28 -42.31
N PRO A 152 -20.36 -14.98 -41.19
CA PRO A 152 -19.30 -15.97 -41.15
C PRO A 152 -19.67 -17.20 -41.97
N VAL A 153 -18.68 -17.76 -42.66
CA VAL A 153 -18.76 -19.05 -43.38
C VAL A 153 -17.73 -20.02 -42.82
N ALA A 154 -17.79 -21.30 -43.20
CA ALA A 154 -16.80 -22.30 -42.80
C ALA A 154 -15.35 -21.81 -43.02
N GLY A 155 -14.55 -21.83 -41.96
CA GLY A 155 -13.17 -21.32 -41.89
C GLY A 155 -13.02 -19.86 -41.48
N SER A 156 -14.11 -19.16 -41.16
CA SER A 156 -14.06 -17.79 -40.65
C SER A 156 -13.48 -17.75 -39.24
N PRO A 157 -12.60 -16.78 -38.91
CA PRO A 157 -12.04 -16.66 -37.57
C PRO A 157 -13.11 -16.14 -36.60
N CYS A 158 -13.38 -16.89 -35.53
CA CYS A 158 -14.11 -16.36 -34.38
C CYS A 158 -13.20 -15.47 -33.52
N LEU A 159 -13.83 -14.55 -32.80
CA LEU A 159 -13.18 -13.74 -31.78
C LEU A 159 -13.13 -14.47 -30.44
N VAL A 160 -14.23 -15.11 -30.05
CA VAL A 160 -14.38 -15.89 -28.82
C VAL A 160 -15.52 -16.91 -28.96
N SER A 161 -15.44 -18.04 -28.26
CA SER A 161 -16.51 -19.01 -28.12
C SER A 161 -16.51 -19.64 -26.72
N ALA A 162 -17.66 -20.19 -26.30
CA ALA A 162 -17.80 -20.92 -25.06
C ALA A 162 -18.95 -21.94 -25.11
N ASP A 163 -18.76 -23.00 -24.32
CA ASP A 163 -19.67 -24.09 -23.98
C ASP A 163 -19.53 -24.37 -22.47
N ASP A 164 -20.63 -24.50 -21.73
CA ASP A 164 -20.66 -24.81 -20.27
C ASP A 164 -19.87 -23.88 -19.34
N THR A 165 -19.67 -22.60 -19.67
CA THR A 165 -18.81 -21.70 -18.88
C THR A 165 -19.51 -20.99 -17.72
N CYS A 166 -20.85 -21.07 -17.61
CA CYS A 166 -21.60 -20.42 -16.53
C CYS A 166 -21.38 -21.10 -15.16
N ALA A 167 -21.36 -20.30 -14.09
CA ALA A 167 -21.22 -20.80 -12.74
C ALA A 167 -22.48 -21.54 -12.26
N ASN A 168 -22.31 -22.76 -11.73
CA ASN A 168 -23.38 -23.61 -11.21
C ASN A 168 -24.19 -22.94 -10.08
N VAL A 169 -25.47 -22.63 -10.32
CA VAL A 169 -26.43 -22.18 -9.29
C VAL A 169 -27.58 -23.19 -9.10
N PRO A 170 -28.12 -23.36 -7.87
CA PRO A 170 -29.23 -24.29 -7.63
C PRO A 170 -30.49 -23.90 -8.41
N GLY A 171 -30.83 -24.73 -9.41
CA GLY A 171 -31.91 -24.47 -10.37
C GLY A 171 -31.48 -23.78 -11.66
N GLY A 172 -30.19 -23.70 -11.99
CA GLY A 172 -29.71 -22.98 -13.18
C GLY A 172 -28.58 -23.64 -13.98
N ALA A 173 -28.41 -23.07 -15.19
CA ALA A 173 -27.22 -22.68 -15.96
C ALA A 173 -25.92 -23.51 -15.99
N ALA A 174 -25.86 -24.72 -15.44
CA ALA A 174 -24.64 -25.55 -15.45
C ALA A 174 -24.05 -25.79 -16.85
N PHE A 175 -24.92 -25.81 -17.86
CA PHE A 175 -24.57 -26.04 -19.25
C PHE A 175 -24.82 -24.80 -20.13
N MET A 176 -24.95 -23.64 -19.48
CA MET A 176 -25.09 -22.37 -20.20
C MET A 176 -23.71 -21.76 -20.43
N SER A 177 -23.65 -20.81 -21.36
CA SER A 177 -22.40 -20.22 -21.82
C SER A 177 -22.30 -18.72 -21.55
N ASN A 178 -21.08 -18.28 -21.24
CA ASN A 178 -20.64 -16.88 -21.24
C ASN A 178 -19.29 -16.73 -21.95
N VAL A 179 -19.11 -15.59 -22.61
CA VAL A 179 -17.86 -15.15 -23.22
C VAL A 179 -17.54 -13.72 -22.83
N GLU A 180 -16.25 -13.41 -22.78
CA GLU A 180 -15.74 -12.04 -22.63
C GLU A 180 -15.00 -11.62 -23.91
N LEU A 181 -15.32 -10.44 -24.43
CA LEU A 181 -14.76 -9.90 -25.68
C LEU A 181 -14.39 -8.43 -25.51
N ALA A 182 -13.18 -8.04 -25.92
CA ALA A 182 -12.84 -6.64 -26.06
C ALA A 182 -13.63 -6.01 -27.23
N VAL A 183 -14.35 -4.93 -26.95
CA VAL A 183 -15.23 -4.23 -27.90
C VAL A 183 -14.88 -2.76 -28.05
N ILE A 184 -15.19 -2.20 -29.21
CA ILE A 184 -14.99 -0.79 -29.55
C ILE A 184 -16.36 -0.15 -29.81
N ALA A 185 -16.59 1.03 -29.25
CA ALA A 185 -17.82 1.79 -29.41
C ALA A 185 -18.14 2.03 -30.89
N GLY A 186 -19.34 1.61 -31.30
CA GLY A 186 -19.85 1.73 -32.66
C GLY A 186 -19.45 0.61 -33.62
N GLU A 187 -18.55 -0.29 -33.22
CA GLU A 187 -18.28 -1.52 -33.96
C GLU A 187 -19.33 -2.59 -33.65
N SER A 188 -19.56 -3.49 -34.62
CA SER A 188 -20.58 -4.54 -34.51
C SER A 188 -19.96 -5.94 -34.53
N TYR A 189 -20.63 -6.88 -33.85
CA TYR A 189 -20.21 -8.25 -33.65
C TYR A 189 -21.39 -9.18 -33.88
N TYR A 190 -21.21 -10.23 -34.69
CA TYR A 190 -22.22 -11.28 -34.79
C TYR A 190 -22.10 -12.23 -33.60
N VAL A 191 -23.19 -12.44 -32.90
CA VAL A 191 -23.31 -13.38 -31.79
C VAL A 191 -24.22 -14.52 -32.26
N GLN A 192 -23.62 -15.69 -32.44
CA GLN A 192 -24.31 -16.94 -32.73
C GLN A 192 -24.65 -17.61 -31.40
N VAL A 193 -25.93 -17.85 -31.17
CA VAL A 193 -26.46 -18.51 -29.98
C VAL A 193 -27.11 -19.80 -30.42
N GLY A 194 -26.71 -20.93 -29.86
CA GLY A 194 -27.29 -22.21 -30.23
C GLY A 194 -27.29 -23.20 -29.08
N GLY A 195 -27.86 -24.38 -29.33
CA GLY A 195 -27.91 -25.47 -28.36
C GLY A 195 -26.84 -26.52 -28.62
N TRP A 196 -26.33 -27.12 -27.54
CA TRP A 196 -25.38 -28.22 -27.64
C TRP A 196 -26.06 -29.52 -28.09
N ASN A 197 -25.54 -30.14 -29.15
CA ASN A 197 -25.85 -31.49 -29.62
C ASN A 197 -27.36 -31.81 -29.75
N GLY A 198 -28.13 -30.86 -30.27
CA GLY A 198 -29.58 -30.99 -30.45
C GLY A 198 -30.43 -30.40 -29.32
N ALA A 199 -29.84 -29.65 -28.39
CA ALA A 199 -30.61 -28.91 -27.39
C ALA A 199 -31.45 -27.81 -28.06
N LEU A 200 -32.75 -27.84 -27.78
CA LEU A 200 -33.75 -26.95 -28.35
C LEU A 200 -34.54 -26.27 -27.22
N GLY A 201 -34.91 -25.02 -27.43
CA GLY A 201 -35.80 -24.26 -26.55
C GLY A 201 -35.54 -22.76 -26.59
N ASP A 202 -36.17 -22.06 -25.66
CA ASP A 202 -36.04 -20.62 -25.49
C ASP A 202 -35.08 -20.23 -24.36
N GLY A 203 -34.62 -18.98 -24.39
CA GLY A 203 -33.68 -18.42 -23.42
C GLY A 203 -33.60 -16.90 -23.46
N SER A 204 -32.61 -16.35 -22.76
CA SER A 204 -32.31 -14.91 -22.79
C SER A 204 -30.81 -14.70 -22.95
N LEU A 205 -30.43 -13.92 -23.96
CA LEU A 205 -29.08 -13.43 -24.20
C LEU A 205 -28.90 -12.13 -23.44
N ASN A 206 -27.92 -12.07 -22.54
CA ASN A 206 -27.56 -10.86 -21.81
C ASN A 206 -26.22 -10.36 -22.33
N ILE A 207 -26.19 -9.08 -22.68
CA ILE A 207 -24.99 -8.39 -23.15
C ILE A 207 -24.76 -7.21 -22.23
N ALA A 208 -23.61 -7.17 -21.56
CA ALA A 208 -23.20 -6.06 -20.71
C ALA A 208 -21.75 -5.70 -21.01
N THR A 209 -21.45 -4.42 -21.09
CA THR A 209 -20.07 -3.92 -21.17
C THR A 209 -19.60 -3.53 -19.78
N SER A 210 -18.40 -4.00 -19.43
CA SER A 210 -17.66 -3.50 -18.27
C SER A 210 -16.59 -2.54 -18.76
N CYS A 211 -16.29 -1.53 -17.95
CA CYS A 211 -15.20 -0.61 -18.23
C CYS A 211 -13.79 -1.22 -18.05
N GLY A 212 -13.70 -2.56 -17.89
CA GLY A 212 -12.46 -3.35 -17.92
C GLY A 212 -11.51 -3.19 -16.73
N ALA A 213 -11.58 -2.08 -15.98
CA ALA A 213 -10.71 -1.84 -14.83
C ALA A 213 -11.21 -2.48 -13.53
N THR A 214 -10.28 -3.16 -12.86
CA THR A 214 -10.48 -3.81 -11.56
C THR A 214 -9.83 -3.07 -10.40
N ALA A 215 -9.00 -2.05 -10.68
CA ALA A 215 -8.31 -1.23 -9.68
C ALA A 215 -8.09 0.21 -10.18
N ILE A 216 -8.04 1.16 -9.24
CA ILE A 216 -7.44 2.49 -9.45
C ILE A 216 -5.94 2.34 -9.21
N THR A 217 -5.12 2.70 -10.20
CA THR A 217 -3.65 2.51 -10.15
C THR A 217 -2.90 3.84 -10.23
N ASN A 218 -1.68 3.86 -9.69
CA ASN A 218 -0.82 5.04 -9.60
C ASN A 218 -1.53 6.25 -8.96
N LEU A 219 -2.38 6.02 -7.96
CA LEU A 219 -3.02 7.07 -7.20
C LEU A 219 -1.98 7.71 -6.28
N ASN A 220 -1.67 8.99 -6.52
CA ASN A 220 -0.70 9.75 -5.76
C ASN A 220 -1.32 11.06 -5.29
N THR A 221 -0.85 11.56 -4.16
CA THR A 221 -1.20 12.90 -3.67
C THR A 221 0.06 13.70 -3.36
N ALA A 222 -0.02 15.02 -3.49
CA ALA A 222 1.04 15.93 -3.07
C ALA A 222 0.44 17.26 -2.61
N TYR A 223 0.75 17.70 -1.40
CA TYR A 223 0.35 19.01 -0.91
C TYR A 223 1.42 20.07 -1.17
N ASP A 224 1.01 21.22 -1.69
CA ASP A 224 1.87 22.39 -1.87
C ASP A 224 1.52 23.45 -0.80
N CYS A 225 2.43 23.66 0.16
CA CYS A 225 2.28 24.66 1.21
C CYS A 225 2.18 26.10 0.68
N GLY A 226 2.81 26.41 -0.46
CA GLY A 226 2.79 27.74 -1.06
C GLY A 226 1.49 28.02 -1.81
N ALA A 227 0.92 27.01 -2.47
CA ALA A 227 -0.37 27.11 -3.14
C ALA A 227 -1.57 26.86 -2.20
N ALA A 228 -1.33 26.22 -1.05
CA ALA A 228 -2.34 25.72 -0.12
C ALA A 228 -3.35 24.79 -0.81
N ALA A 229 -2.83 23.81 -1.53
CA ALA A 229 -3.63 22.87 -2.32
C ALA A 229 -3.01 21.47 -2.37
N THR A 230 -3.84 20.43 -2.41
CA THR A 230 -3.41 19.05 -2.71
C THR A 230 -3.68 18.74 -4.18
N GLU A 231 -2.65 18.28 -4.90
CA GLU A 231 -2.79 17.64 -6.21
C GLU A 231 -3.02 16.14 -6.01
N VAL A 232 -4.08 15.60 -6.59
CA VAL A 232 -4.41 14.17 -6.61
C VAL A 232 -4.32 13.69 -8.06
N THR A 233 -3.57 12.62 -8.32
CA THR A 233 -3.33 12.11 -9.68
C THR A 233 -3.47 10.60 -9.73
N TRP A 234 -3.96 10.05 -10.85
CA TRP A 234 -4.13 8.61 -11.05
C TRP A 234 -4.01 8.24 -12.53
N THR A 235 -3.91 6.93 -12.82
CA THR A 235 -4.00 6.42 -14.20
C THR A 235 -5.45 6.18 -14.59
N ASP A 236 -5.84 6.64 -15.78
CA ASP A 236 -7.16 6.35 -16.35
C ASP A 236 -7.35 4.83 -16.50
N GLY A 237 -8.45 4.34 -15.95
CA GLY A 237 -8.82 2.92 -15.97
C GLY A 237 -9.90 2.62 -17.02
N GLY A 238 -10.34 3.61 -17.78
CA GLY A 238 -11.48 3.48 -18.71
C GLY A 238 -12.84 3.63 -18.04
N PHE A 239 -12.91 4.14 -16.80
CA PHE A 239 -14.18 4.37 -16.10
C PHE A 239 -15.00 5.50 -16.76
N ASP A 240 -16.32 5.40 -16.69
CA ASP A 240 -17.23 6.39 -17.27
C ASP A 240 -17.28 7.71 -16.50
N SER A 241 -17.03 7.64 -15.19
CA SER A 241 -16.86 8.82 -14.34
C SER A 241 -16.01 8.54 -13.11
N TYR A 242 -15.56 9.62 -12.47
CA TYR A 242 -14.79 9.57 -11.23
C TYR A 242 -15.38 10.46 -10.16
N ASP A 243 -15.34 9.97 -8.92
CA ASP A 243 -15.58 10.75 -7.72
C ASP A 243 -14.26 10.85 -6.92
N VAL A 244 -14.02 12.01 -6.31
CA VAL A 244 -12.86 12.27 -5.45
C VAL A 244 -13.36 12.68 -4.08
N LEU A 245 -12.86 12.00 -3.05
CA LEU A 245 -13.20 12.22 -1.65
C LEU A 245 -11.94 12.52 -0.85
N ARG A 246 -12.09 13.28 0.24
CA ARG A 246 -11.08 13.45 1.30
C ARG A 246 -11.70 13.10 2.63
N ASP A 247 -11.11 12.16 3.36
CA ASP A 247 -11.60 11.61 4.63
C ASP A 247 -13.08 11.16 4.55
N GLY A 248 -13.44 10.53 3.43
CA GLY A 248 -14.81 10.10 3.12
C GLY A 248 -15.79 11.23 2.76
N VAL A 249 -15.34 12.49 2.71
CA VAL A 249 -16.15 13.63 2.25
C VAL A 249 -15.93 13.86 0.77
N VAL A 250 -17.01 13.82 -0.02
CA VAL A 250 -16.97 14.09 -1.46
C VAL A 250 -16.51 15.52 -1.74
N LEU A 251 -15.38 15.66 -2.41
CA LEU A 251 -14.85 16.93 -2.91
C LEU A 251 -15.35 17.21 -4.33
N ALA A 252 -15.37 16.19 -5.18
CA ALA A 252 -15.90 16.25 -6.54
C ALA A 252 -16.59 14.94 -6.89
N ALA A 253 -17.66 15.02 -7.68
CA ALA A 253 -18.40 13.85 -8.16
C ALA A 253 -18.77 14.00 -9.64
N GLY A 254 -18.83 12.88 -10.35
CA GLY A 254 -19.16 12.82 -11.77
C GLY A 254 -18.13 13.51 -12.65
N LEU A 255 -16.84 13.47 -12.27
CA LEU A 255 -15.76 13.89 -13.16
C LEU A 255 -15.80 13.02 -14.41
N VAL A 256 -15.60 13.63 -15.56
CA VAL A 256 -15.80 12.97 -16.86
C VAL A 256 -14.80 11.82 -17.08
N ALA A 257 -15.19 10.83 -17.88
CA ALA A 257 -14.29 9.79 -18.38
C ALA A 257 -12.97 10.39 -18.91
N GLY A 258 -11.85 9.71 -18.66
CA GLY A 258 -10.50 10.20 -19.01
C GLY A 258 -9.91 11.24 -18.06
N THR A 259 -10.60 11.60 -16.97
CA THR A 259 -10.00 12.45 -15.93
C THR A 259 -8.93 11.67 -15.17
N THR A 260 -7.73 12.25 -15.04
CA THR A 260 -6.55 11.63 -14.39
C THR A 260 -5.97 12.46 -13.25
N SER A 261 -6.58 13.60 -12.95
CA SER A 261 -6.13 14.49 -11.88
C SER A 261 -7.24 15.35 -11.32
N TYR A 262 -7.07 15.78 -10.07
CA TYR A 262 -7.94 16.71 -9.36
C TYR A 262 -7.11 17.56 -8.38
N THR A 263 -7.34 18.87 -8.38
CA THR A 263 -6.73 19.79 -7.41
C THR A 263 -7.73 20.12 -6.31
N ASP A 264 -7.44 19.72 -5.08
CA ASP A 264 -8.12 20.22 -3.89
C ASP A 264 -7.49 21.54 -3.45
N ALA A 265 -8.11 22.67 -3.79
CA ALA A 265 -7.65 24.01 -3.43
C ALA A 265 -8.05 24.46 -2.01
N THR A 266 -8.32 23.50 -1.12
CA THR A 266 -8.59 23.77 0.29
C THR A 266 -7.28 23.91 1.06
N ALA A 267 -7.11 25.02 1.77
CA ALA A 267 -6.01 25.16 2.73
C ALA A 267 -6.21 24.17 3.87
N LEU A 268 -5.27 23.24 4.02
CA LEU A 268 -5.26 22.21 5.04
C LEU A 268 -4.35 22.61 6.21
N SER A 269 -4.74 22.22 7.41
CA SER A 269 -3.84 22.25 8.57
C SER A 269 -2.82 21.12 8.44
N ASN A 270 -1.71 21.21 9.19
CA ASN A 270 -0.77 20.11 9.24
C ASN A 270 -1.45 18.83 9.76
N GLY A 271 -1.08 17.70 9.17
CA GLY A 271 -1.67 16.39 9.43
C GLY A 271 -1.80 15.54 8.17
N THR A 272 -2.32 14.33 8.34
CA THR A 272 -2.53 13.35 7.27
C THR A 272 -3.99 13.32 6.84
N TYR A 273 -4.22 13.27 5.54
CA TYR A 273 -5.54 13.26 4.92
C TYR A 273 -5.64 12.09 3.93
N GLU A 274 -6.69 11.28 4.04
CA GLU A 274 -6.94 10.20 3.08
C GLU A 274 -7.69 10.76 1.88
N TYR A 275 -7.16 10.57 0.68
CA TYR A 275 -7.86 10.84 -0.58
C TYR A 275 -8.28 9.53 -1.22
N THR A 276 -9.57 9.41 -1.50
CA THR A 276 -10.14 8.27 -2.22
C THR A 276 -10.60 8.71 -3.60
N VAL A 277 -10.21 7.96 -4.63
CA VAL A 277 -10.74 8.10 -5.98
C VAL A 277 -11.59 6.88 -6.28
N THR A 278 -12.84 7.10 -6.66
CA THR A 278 -13.78 6.04 -7.06
C THR A 278 -14.07 6.16 -8.55
N GLY A 279 -13.65 5.15 -9.32
CA GLY A 279 -14.08 4.96 -10.70
C GLY A 279 -15.44 4.29 -10.76
N ILE A 280 -16.34 4.80 -11.59
CA ILE A 280 -17.74 4.37 -11.71
C ILE A 280 -18.02 4.01 -13.16
N CYS A 281 -18.49 2.78 -13.43
CA CYS A 281 -19.00 2.37 -14.75
C CYS A 281 -20.52 2.64 -14.87
N LEU A 282 -21.04 2.75 -16.10
CA LEU A 282 -22.47 2.96 -16.42
C LEU A 282 -23.40 1.86 -15.90
N ASN A 283 -22.90 0.62 -15.76
CA ASN A 283 -23.65 -0.50 -15.19
C ASN A 283 -23.78 -0.43 -13.66
N GLY A 284 -23.20 0.59 -13.02
CA GLY A 284 -23.21 0.80 -11.57
C GLY A 284 -22.04 0.13 -10.82
N GLY A 285 -21.13 -0.55 -11.53
CA GLY A 285 -19.89 -1.06 -10.96
C GLY A 285 -18.99 0.07 -10.46
N GLN A 286 -18.37 -0.13 -9.30
CA GLN A 286 -17.49 0.87 -8.67
C GLN A 286 -16.21 0.23 -8.17
N VAL A 287 -15.09 0.91 -8.40
CA VAL A 287 -13.77 0.52 -7.91
C VAL A 287 -13.14 1.75 -7.25
N SER A 288 -12.60 1.58 -6.04
CA SER A 288 -11.95 2.69 -5.32
C SER A 288 -10.49 2.39 -5.05
N GLY A 289 -9.66 3.43 -5.06
CA GLY A 289 -8.31 3.42 -4.51
C GLY A 289 -8.15 4.59 -3.55
N SER A 290 -7.30 4.42 -2.54
CA SER A 290 -6.95 5.47 -1.58
C SER A 290 -5.46 5.78 -1.62
N ALA A 291 -5.11 7.02 -1.33
CA ALA A 291 -3.74 7.47 -1.07
C ALA A 291 -3.76 8.56 0.01
N PHE A 292 -2.70 8.66 0.80
CA PHE A 292 -2.60 9.64 1.87
C PHE A 292 -1.82 10.87 1.41
N SER A 293 -2.26 12.05 1.85
CA SER A 293 -1.56 13.32 1.69
C SER A 293 -1.12 13.83 3.04
N ASN A 294 0.17 14.01 3.21
CA ASN A 294 0.77 14.54 4.42
C ASN A 294 1.00 16.04 4.25
N VAL A 295 0.40 16.83 5.13
CA VAL A 295 0.51 18.29 5.15
C VAL A 295 1.46 18.67 6.27
N SER A 296 2.60 19.25 5.91
CA SER A 296 3.65 19.66 6.86
C SER A 296 4.21 21.01 6.48
N CYS A 297 3.45 22.07 6.75
CA CYS A 297 3.83 23.44 6.45
C CYS A 297 4.31 24.15 7.72
N SER A 298 5.50 24.76 7.65
CA SER A 298 5.98 25.63 8.73
C SER A 298 5.02 26.82 8.91
N SER A 299 4.68 27.08 10.16
CA SER A 299 3.93 28.25 10.61
C SER A 299 4.83 29.41 11.04
N GLY A 300 6.13 29.15 11.17
CA GLY A 300 7.17 30.09 11.56
C GLY A 300 7.36 30.14 13.08
N GLY A 301 8.60 29.95 13.52
CA GLY A 301 8.98 29.95 14.94
C GLY A 301 9.32 28.56 15.48
N GLU A 302 9.08 27.51 14.70
CA GLU A 302 9.54 26.16 15.02
C GLU A 302 11.06 26.14 15.17
N THR A 303 11.54 25.54 16.26
CA THR A 303 12.97 25.34 16.52
C THR A 303 13.39 23.91 16.25
N ASP A 304 12.44 22.99 16.14
CA ASP A 304 12.68 21.55 16.04
C ASP A 304 11.93 20.96 14.83
N LEU A 305 12.46 19.89 14.27
CA LEU A 305 11.86 19.16 13.15
C LEU A 305 11.77 17.68 13.53
N ILE A 306 10.59 17.08 13.39
CA ILE A 306 10.36 15.66 13.65
C ILE A 306 10.14 14.96 12.31
N PHE A 307 10.96 13.96 12.01
CA PHE A 307 10.74 13.01 10.92
C PHE A 307 10.04 11.79 11.50
N ALA A 308 8.78 11.62 11.14
CA ALA A 308 8.00 10.43 11.49
C ALA A 308 8.04 9.47 10.30
N THR A 309 9.07 8.61 10.25
CA THR A 309 9.23 7.63 9.16
C THR A 309 8.65 6.27 9.51
N GLU A 310 8.39 6.01 10.80
CA GLU A 310 7.61 4.86 11.31
C GLU A 310 6.30 4.68 10.52
N GLY A 311 6.08 3.48 9.98
CA GLY A 311 4.87 3.12 9.24
C GLY A 311 4.71 3.77 7.86
N LEU A 312 5.67 4.59 7.41
CA LEU A 312 5.55 5.34 6.16
C LEU A 312 5.45 4.43 4.92
N GLU A 313 6.14 3.29 4.93
CA GLU A 313 6.07 2.28 3.86
C GLU A 313 4.81 1.39 3.96
N ASP A 314 4.18 1.34 5.14
CA ASP A 314 3.02 0.49 5.46
C ASP A 314 1.69 1.24 5.52
N ALA A 315 1.52 2.18 4.59
CA ALA A 315 0.31 3.01 4.47
C ALA A 315 -0.04 3.80 5.75
N GLY A 316 0.97 4.16 6.55
CA GLY A 316 0.84 4.91 7.80
C GLY A 316 0.44 4.06 9.01
N ASP A 317 0.52 2.73 8.92
CA ASP A 317 0.38 1.87 10.09
C ASP A 317 1.65 1.96 10.96
N VAL A 318 1.51 2.60 12.11
CA VAL A 318 2.59 2.79 13.10
C VAL A 318 2.56 1.75 14.22
N GLY A 319 1.67 0.76 14.16
CA GLY A 319 1.63 -0.31 15.16
C GLY A 319 0.98 0.08 16.49
N LEU A 320 1.40 -0.57 17.57
CA LEU A 320 0.99 -0.32 18.95
C LEU A 320 1.66 0.91 19.57
N VAL A 321 2.87 1.24 19.14
CA VAL A 321 3.71 2.31 19.66
C VAL A 321 3.83 3.38 18.60
N ASN A 322 3.39 4.60 18.90
CA ASN A 322 3.56 5.74 17.99
C ASN A 322 4.57 6.70 18.61
N SER A 323 5.82 6.61 18.18
CA SER A 323 6.91 7.37 18.79
C SER A 323 6.82 8.84 18.46
N SER A 324 6.45 9.17 17.22
CA SER A 324 6.27 10.56 16.81
C SER A 324 5.19 11.27 17.64
N ALA A 325 4.02 10.66 17.84
CA ALA A 325 2.95 11.25 18.65
C ALA A 325 3.33 11.40 20.13
N ALA A 326 4.05 10.43 20.69
CA ALA A 326 4.56 10.50 22.05
C ALA A 326 5.57 11.65 22.20
N LEU A 327 6.50 11.77 21.24
CA LEU A 327 7.51 12.81 21.23
C LEU A 327 6.90 14.21 21.04
N GLU A 328 5.92 14.37 20.14
CA GLU A 328 5.17 15.62 19.96
C GLU A 328 4.52 16.09 21.26
N ALA A 329 3.89 15.17 22.01
CA ALA A 329 3.26 15.48 23.28
C ALA A 329 4.28 15.93 24.33
N ALA A 330 5.41 15.23 24.41
CA ALA A 330 6.49 15.52 25.37
C ALA A 330 7.24 16.83 25.05
N LEU A 331 7.51 17.11 23.77
CA LEU A 331 8.10 18.38 23.31
C LEU A 331 7.15 19.55 23.56
N THR A 332 5.85 19.37 23.29
CA THR A 332 4.83 20.38 23.59
C THR A 332 4.78 20.70 25.08
N ALA A 333 4.85 19.69 25.94
CA ALA A 333 4.87 19.86 27.39
C ALA A 333 6.13 20.60 27.88
N ASN A 334 7.26 20.43 27.18
CA ASN A 334 8.51 21.16 27.42
C ASN A 334 8.55 22.55 26.73
N GLY A 335 7.45 22.97 26.08
CA GLY A 335 7.35 24.29 25.45
C GLY A 335 8.15 24.44 24.16
N VAL A 336 8.52 23.32 23.52
CA VAL A 336 9.24 23.29 22.26
C VAL A 336 8.26 23.43 21.10
N GLN A 337 8.60 24.28 20.12
CA GLN A 337 7.85 24.42 18.88
C GLN A 337 8.52 23.60 17.80
N PHE A 338 7.76 22.71 17.15
CA PHE A 338 8.27 21.80 16.14
C PHE A 338 7.37 21.75 14.91
N LEU A 339 7.95 21.28 13.81
CA LEU A 339 7.24 20.82 12.63
C LEU A 339 7.40 19.31 12.52
N THR A 340 6.32 18.56 12.31
CA THR A 340 6.39 17.13 12.02
C THR A 340 6.20 16.90 10.52
N VAL A 341 7.09 16.10 9.93
CA VAL A 341 7.07 15.68 8.53
C VAL A 341 7.02 14.16 8.45
N LEU A 342 6.13 13.65 7.61
CA LEU A 342 6.04 12.23 7.26
C LEU A 342 6.84 12.03 5.97
N ASP A 343 8.16 12.10 6.10
CA ASP A 343 9.13 12.14 5.00
C ASP A 343 10.50 11.70 5.51
N TYR A 344 11.45 11.44 4.63
CA TYR A 344 12.81 11.07 4.99
C TYR A 344 13.75 12.28 5.02
N PRO A 345 14.82 12.28 5.85
CA PRO A 345 15.73 13.43 5.98
C PRO A 345 16.32 13.99 4.66
N ALA A 346 16.68 13.13 3.70
CA ALA A 346 17.34 13.55 2.47
C ALA A 346 16.46 14.42 1.56
N THR A 347 15.14 14.25 1.63
CA THR A 347 14.21 15.03 0.80
C THR A 347 14.12 16.48 1.26
N GLN A 348 14.53 16.76 2.51
CA GLN A 348 14.53 18.08 3.12
C GLN A 348 15.89 18.79 3.07
N LEU A 349 16.93 18.16 2.50
CA LEU A 349 18.26 18.73 2.37
C LEU A 349 18.25 20.16 1.81
N GLY A 350 18.88 21.10 2.53
CA GLY A 350 19.05 22.50 2.11
C GLY A 350 17.85 23.41 2.33
N ASN A 351 16.63 22.88 2.48
CA ASN A 351 15.45 23.68 2.84
C ASN A 351 15.40 24.02 4.34
N VAL A 352 16.07 23.21 5.17
CA VAL A 352 16.00 23.28 6.64
C VAL A 352 17.36 23.45 7.34
N ILE A 353 18.47 23.46 6.60
CA ILE A 353 19.83 23.60 7.16
C ILE A 353 19.98 24.95 7.86
N GLY A 354 20.28 24.93 9.16
CA GLY A 354 20.53 26.13 9.98
C GLY A 354 19.28 26.92 10.36
N THR A 355 18.07 26.44 10.03
CA THR A 355 16.81 27.03 10.55
C THR A 355 16.37 26.37 11.84
N TYR A 356 16.61 25.07 11.98
CA TYR A 356 16.27 24.29 13.16
C TYR A 356 17.50 24.08 14.06
N GLN A 357 17.24 23.99 15.37
CA GLN A 357 18.24 23.66 16.38
C GLN A 357 18.42 22.16 16.53
N ARG A 358 17.33 21.41 16.36
CA ARG A 358 17.26 19.98 16.59
C ARG A 358 16.41 19.28 15.55
N VAL A 359 16.78 18.05 15.26
CA VAL A 359 16.05 17.12 14.42
C VAL A 359 15.80 15.85 15.23
N TRP A 360 14.60 15.32 15.14
CA TRP A 360 14.17 14.09 15.81
C TRP A 360 13.71 13.10 14.75
N VAL A 361 14.40 11.98 14.61
CA VAL A 361 14.06 10.93 13.65
C VAL A 361 13.43 9.79 14.41
N CYS A 362 12.14 9.58 14.17
CA CYS A 362 11.32 8.50 14.69
C CYS A 362 11.11 7.47 13.59
N SER A 363 12.02 6.50 13.45
CA SER A 363 11.90 5.48 12.42
C SER A 363 11.11 4.26 12.83
N GLY A 364 10.83 4.06 14.11
CA GLY A 364 10.17 2.84 14.57
C GLY A 364 11.08 1.61 14.53
N THR A 365 10.48 0.45 14.76
CA THR A 365 11.09 -0.88 14.85
C THR A 365 10.43 -1.84 13.87
N PHE A 366 11.15 -2.89 13.50
CA PHE A 366 10.60 -3.93 12.63
C PHE A 366 9.29 -4.51 13.23
N PRO A 367 8.23 -4.74 12.44
CA PRO A 367 8.18 -4.70 10.97
C PRO A 367 7.72 -3.38 10.36
N LEU A 368 7.49 -2.35 11.17
CA LEU A 368 6.94 -1.06 10.74
C LEU A 368 8.01 0.04 10.74
N ASP A 369 9.28 -0.36 10.63
CA ASP A 369 10.40 0.54 10.59
C ASP A 369 10.42 1.34 9.27
N GLY A 370 10.84 2.60 9.37
CA GLY A 370 11.13 3.48 8.24
C GLY A 370 12.63 3.54 8.01
N PRO A 371 13.25 2.54 7.36
CA PRO A 371 14.70 2.43 7.25
C PRO A 371 15.27 3.62 6.48
N LEU A 372 16.35 4.19 7.01
CA LEU A 372 17.05 5.29 6.36
C LEU A 372 17.84 4.81 5.14
N SER A 373 17.91 5.64 4.10
CA SER A 373 18.82 5.40 2.97
C SER A 373 20.19 6.02 3.24
N THR A 374 21.21 5.63 2.45
CA THR A 374 22.52 6.31 2.46
C THR A 374 22.39 7.82 2.27
N ALA A 375 21.44 8.28 1.45
CA ALA A 375 21.23 9.71 1.24
C ALA A 375 20.68 10.40 2.51
N ASP A 376 19.84 9.72 3.28
CA ASP A 376 19.32 10.23 4.56
C ASP A 376 20.42 10.30 5.61
N SER A 377 21.24 9.26 5.69
CA SER A 377 22.44 9.25 6.54
C SER A 377 23.41 10.39 6.19
N ASP A 378 23.69 10.62 4.91
CA ASP A 378 24.51 11.75 4.47
C ASP A 378 23.86 13.11 4.79
N ALA A 379 22.53 13.19 4.78
CA ALA A 379 21.78 14.39 5.13
C ALA A 379 21.90 14.75 6.60
N LEU A 380 21.70 13.77 7.49
CA LEU A 380 21.85 13.94 8.93
C LEU A 380 23.28 14.38 9.30
N ALA A 381 24.30 13.77 8.68
CA ALA A 381 25.69 14.18 8.86
C ALA A 381 25.93 15.65 8.49
N THR A 382 25.38 16.08 7.34
CA THR A 382 25.48 17.48 6.90
C THR A 382 24.81 18.44 7.90
N TRP A 383 23.74 18.02 8.57
CA TRP A 383 23.06 18.83 9.59
C TRP A 383 23.86 18.92 10.89
N ILE A 384 24.45 17.81 11.32
CA ILE A 384 25.37 17.78 12.47
C ILE A 384 26.56 18.72 12.24
N GLU A 385 27.18 18.65 11.06
CA GLU A 385 28.27 19.55 10.67
C GLU A 385 27.86 21.03 10.62
N ALA A 386 26.56 21.30 10.42
CA ALA A 386 25.99 22.65 10.48
C ALA A 386 25.60 23.10 11.89
N GLY A 387 25.81 22.26 12.92
CA GLY A 387 25.48 22.54 14.32
C GLY A 387 24.05 22.19 14.73
N VAL A 388 23.32 21.41 13.91
CA VAL A 388 21.99 20.92 14.26
C VAL A 388 22.13 19.61 15.03
N SER A 389 21.58 19.54 16.24
CA SER A 389 21.61 18.32 17.04
C SER A 389 20.59 17.30 16.55
N VAL A 390 20.92 16.01 16.60
CA VAL A 390 20.09 14.93 16.06
C VAL A 390 19.73 13.96 17.17
N TYR A 391 18.45 13.66 17.30
CA TYR A 391 17.95 12.46 17.95
C TYR A 391 17.57 11.45 16.88
N PHE A 392 17.95 10.19 17.04
CA PHE A 392 17.52 9.11 16.17
C PHE A 392 17.21 7.84 16.96
N GLU A 393 16.01 7.32 16.78
CA GLU A 393 15.63 5.98 17.23
C GLU A 393 15.38 5.06 16.05
N GLY A 394 15.69 3.78 16.21
CA GLY A 394 15.26 2.75 15.27
C GLY A 394 15.66 1.33 15.70
N GLY A 395 14.72 0.39 15.66
CA GLY A 395 15.06 -1.04 15.74
C GLY A 395 15.77 -1.48 14.47
N ASP A 396 16.72 -2.41 14.56
CA ASP A 396 17.39 -3.05 13.41
C ASP A 396 18.21 -2.14 12.45
N MET A 397 18.31 -0.84 12.76
CA MET A 397 19.00 0.16 11.95
C MET A 397 20.52 0.03 11.95
N TRP A 398 21.12 -0.57 12.98
CA TRP A 398 22.56 -0.71 13.12
C TRP A 398 23.05 -2.16 12.93
N GLY A 399 22.30 -3.15 13.42
CA GLY A 399 22.73 -4.53 13.48
C GLY A 399 22.28 -5.37 12.28
N PHE A 400 21.01 -5.24 11.87
CA PHE A 400 20.43 -6.04 10.78
C PHE A 400 20.59 -5.38 9.41
N ALA A 401 20.18 -4.12 9.28
CA ALA A 401 20.19 -3.36 8.03
C ALA A 401 20.99 -2.05 8.14
N PRO A 402 22.30 -2.12 8.48
CA PRO A 402 23.12 -0.93 8.67
C PRO A 402 23.13 -0.04 7.43
N THR A 403 22.77 1.21 7.64
CA THR A 403 22.76 2.22 6.59
C THR A 403 24.14 2.87 6.48
N ILE A 404 24.94 2.43 5.51
CA ILE A 404 26.26 3.00 5.30
C ILE A 404 26.12 4.40 4.69
N GLY A 405 26.46 5.44 5.46
CA GLY A 405 26.51 6.84 5.03
C GLY A 405 27.31 7.71 6.00
N GLY A 406 27.14 9.03 5.93
CA GLY A 406 27.88 9.98 6.75
C GLY A 406 27.50 10.00 8.24
N PHE A 407 26.28 9.62 8.61
CA PHE A 407 25.77 9.74 9.98
C PHE A 407 26.51 8.84 10.97
N GLU A 408 26.98 7.66 10.52
CA GLU A 408 27.84 6.71 11.25
C GLU A 408 29.18 7.33 11.71
N GLY A 409 29.51 8.54 11.26
CA GLY A 409 30.65 9.27 11.78
C GLY A 409 30.37 10.02 13.10
N TYR A 410 29.10 10.19 13.46
CA TYR A 410 28.63 11.17 14.43
C TYR A 410 27.60 10.63 15.43
N ASP A 411 27.25 9.35 15.36
CA ASP A 411 26.22 8.72 16.19
C ASP A 411 26.80 8.05 17.44
N GLY A 412 28.11 7.78 17.46
CA GLY A 412 28.81 7.20 18.59
C GLY A 412 28.73 5.67 18.64
N VAL A 413 28.35 5.01 17.54
CA VAL A 413 28.12 3.56 17.47
C VAL A 413 29.17 2.87 16.60
N ILE A 414 30.26 2.42 17.22
CA ILE A 414 31.38 1.79 16.50
C ILE A 414 31.05 0.44 15.87
N SER A 415 30.03 -0.26 16.38
CA SER A 415 29.47 -1.48 15.80
C SER A 415 28.21 -1.89 16.53
N ALA A 416 27.32 -2.64 15.88
CA ALA A 416 26.18 -3.28 16.53
C ALA A 416 26.10 -4.78 16.21
N LEU A 417 25.43 -5.53 17.09
CA LEU A 417 24.92 -6.86 16.79
C LEU A 417 23.42 -6.75 16.53
N ASP A 418 22.98 -7.42 15.48
CA ASP A 418 21.56 -7.73 15.24
C ASP A 418 20.97 -8.38 16.50
N GLY A 419 19.96 -7.70 17.04
CA GLY A 419 19.42 -7.93 18.37
C GLY A 419 18.49 -9.13 18.47
N ASP A 420 17.59 -9.06 19.45
CA ASP A 420 16.43 -9.95 19.57
C ASP A 420 15.27 -9.22 20.27
N ASP A 421 14.17 -9.93 20.50
CA ASP A 421 12.94 -9.43 21.12
C ASP A 421 12.98 -9.36 22.66
N THR A 422 14.14 -9.53 23.28
CA THR A 422 14.25 -9.69 24.75
C THR A 422 14.27 -8.38 25.53
N PHE A 423 14.39 -7.24 24.84
CA PHE A 423 14.41 -5.92 25.47
C PHE A 423 13.02 -5.55 25.98
N LEU A 424 12.82 -5.61 27.30
CA LEU A 424 11.52 -5.37 27.95
C LEU A 424 11.59 -4.29 29.05
N ALA A 425 12.81 -3.92 29.45
CA ALA A 425 13.06 -2.88 30.43
C ALA A 425 14.49 -2.37 30.28
N MET A 426 14.72 -1.13 30.72
CA MET A 426 15.98 -0.43 30.57
C MET A 426 16.45 0.23 31.85
N ASN A 427 17.77 0.39 31.97
CA ASN A 427 18.43 1.24 32.94
C ASN A 427 19.10 2.39 32.19
N GLY A 428 18.89 3.62 32.66
CA GLY A 428 19.72 4.75 32.26
C GLY A 428 21.12 4.63 32.88
N LEU A 429 22.09 5.20 32.19
CA LEU A 429 23.50 5.16 32.55
C LEU A 429 24.06 6.57 32.76
N ASP A 430 25.21 6.61 33.41
CA ASP A 430 26.09 7.78 33.40
C ASP A 430 27.04 7.66 32.20
N THR A 431 26.98 8.67 31.34
CA THR A 431 27.78 8.75 30.12
C THR A 431 29.24 9.08 30.39
N LEU A 432 29.59 9.55 31.58
CA LEU A 432 30.92 10.07 31.97
C LEU A 432 31.36 11.31 31.17
N ILE A 433 30.42 11.94 30.46
CA ILE A 433 30.63 13.17 29.68
C ILE A 433 29.56 14.20 30.05
N GLY A 434 29.14 14.22 31.32
CA GLY A 434 28.23 15.20 31.89
C GLY A 434 26.74 14.92 31.67
N THR A 435 26.34 13.72 31.23
CA THR A 435 24.92 13.29 31.25
C THR A 435 24.77 12.04 32.11
N ASP A 436 23.96 12.13 33.16
CA ASP A 436 23.69 11.03 34.09
C ASP A 436 22.20 10.70 34.18
N TRP A 437 21.81 9.51 33.71
CA TRP A 437 20.43 8.98 33.79
C TRP A 437 20.31 7.78 34.73
N THR A 438 21.24 7.57 35.65
CA THR A 438 21.28 6.42 36.55
C THR A 438 20.11 6.36 37.54
N ASP A 439 19.30 7.40 37.66
CA ASP A 439 18.05 7.38 38.42
C ASP A 439 16.91 6.62 37.71
N LEU A 440 17.01 6.43 36.39
CA LEU A 440 16.05 5.69 35.58
C LEU A 440 16.36 4.19 35.60
N ILE A 441 15.95 3.48 36.65
CA ILE A 441 16.24 2.05 36.84
C ILE A 441 15.02 1.17 36.60
N GLY A 442 15.19 0.15 35.76
CA GLY A 442 14.19 -0.86 35.47
C GLY A 442 12.92 -0.28 34.84
N VAL A 443 13.08 0.76 34.02
CA VAL A 443 11.96 1.40 33.34
C VAL A 443 11.39 0.40 32.33
N PRO A 444 10.09 0.07 32.38
CA PRO A 444 9.48 -0.86 31.43
C PRO A 444 9.55 -0.31 29.99
N TYR A 445 9.72 -1.20 29.02
CA TYR A 445 9.56 -0.91 27.60
C TYR A 445 8.34 -1.64 27.07
N THR A 446 7.50 -0.93 26.33
CA THR A 446 6.37 -1.52 25.58
C THR A 446 6.82 -1.70 24.14
N GLN A 447 6.86 -2.95 23.70
CA GLN A 447 7.20 -3.29 22.31
C GLN A 447 6.05 -2.98 21.35
N ASP A 448 6.39 -2.58 20.14
CA ASP A 448 5.42 -2.33 19.06
C ASP A 448 4.76 -3.62 18.59
N ALA A 449 5.58 -4.64 18.33
CA ALA A 449 5.17 -5.98 17.97
C ALA A 449 5.76 -7.01 18.94
N PRO A 450 5.07 -7.37 20.04
CA PRO A 450 5.60 -8.33 21.00
C PRO A 450 6.03 -9.65 20.35
N GLY A 451 7.30 -10.00 20.51
CA GLY A 451 7.91 -11.18 19.89
C GLY A 451 8.55 -10.95 18.52
N ASN A 452 8.55 -9.71 18.03
CA ASN A 452 9.09 -9.32 16.73
C ASN A 452 9.63 -7.88 16.70
N ASP A 453 9.85 -7.26 17.86
CA ASP A 453 10.46 -5.93 18.00
C ASP A 453 11.93 -6.14 18.41
N TRP A 454 12.83 -6.04 17.43
CA TRP A 454 14.23 -6.42 17.54
C TRP A 454 15.09 -5.20 17.88
N THR A 455 15.62 -5.19 19.10
CA THR A 455 16.43 -4.09 19.62
C THR A 455 17.91 -4.40 19.43
N ASP A 456 18.59 -3.63 18.58
CA ASP A 456 20.02 -3.79 18.31
C ASP A 456 20.87 -3.62 19.57
N GLN A 457 21.94 -4.41 19.66
CA GLN A 457 22.91 -4.35 20.76
C GLN A 457 24.11 -3.52 20.32
N LEU A 458 24.20 -2.30 20.85
CA LEU A 458 25.16 -1.31 20.41
C LEU A 458 26.50 -1.47 21.14
N THR A 459 27.58 -1.25 20.40
CA THR A 459 28.90 -0.98 20.98
C THR A 459 29.18 0.50 20.81
N VAL A 460 29.28 1.21 21.93
CA VAL A 460 29.41 2.65 21.96
C VAL A 460 30.88 3.05 22.06
N GLY A 461 31.28 4.09 21.33
CA GLY A 461 32.64 4.61 21.44
C GLY A 461 32.98 5.75 20.47
N PRO A 462 34.22 6.28 20.57
CA PRO A 462 34.72 7.39 19.75
C PRO A 462 34.75 7.14 18.25
N GLU A 463 34.41 8.17 17.47
CA GLU A 463 34.31 8.13 16.00
C GLU A 463 34.84 9.42 15.34
N LEU A 464 34.38 9.75 14.13
CA LEU A 464 34.77 10.96 13.41
C LEU A 464 34.35 12.24 14.16
N GLY A 465 33.18 12.21 14.79
CA GLY A 465 32.62 13.26 15.63
C GLY A 465 33.40 13.50 16.93
N GLY A 466 34.42 12.69 17.23
CA GLY A 466 35.34 12.96 18.34
C GLY A 466 35.34 11.90 19.44
N PRO A 467 36.07 12.17 20.53
CA PRO A 467 36.28 11.22 21.63
C PRO A 467 35.15 11.21 22.66
N ASP A 468 34.30 12.23 22.70
CA ASP A 468 33.33 12.46 23.78
C ASP A 468 32.02 11.73 23.49
N VAL A 469 32.05 10.42 23.66
CA VAL A 469 30.94 9.50 23.42
C VAL A 469 30.69 8.63 24.66
N GLY A 470 29.43 8.52 25.10
CA GLY A 470 29.04 7.74 26.28
C GLY A 470 27.77 6.93 26.05
N ALA A 471 27.67 5.79 26.71
CA ALA A 471 26.47 4.94 26.65
C ALA A 471 25.34 5.56 27.50
N LEU A 472 24.12 5.62 26.95
CA LEU A 472 22.94 6.18 27.64
C LEU A 472 22.05 5.10 28.26
N TRP A 473 21.87 3.98 27.55
CA TRP A 473 20.89 2.96 27.91
C TRP A 473 21.50 1.57 27.97
N GLN A 474 21.05 0.79 28.94
CA GLN A 474 21.37 -0.62 29.07
C GLN A 474 20.09 -1.43 29.27
N GLU A 475 20.05 -2.65 28.72
CA GLU A 475 19.04 -3.64 29.12
C GLU A 475 19.04 -3.83 30.65
N ALA A 476 17.86 -3.96 31.26
CA ALA A 476 17.71 -3.91 32.72
C ALA A 476 18.53 -4.96 33.49
N GLY A 477 18.76 -6.14 32.91
CA GLY A 477 19.63 -7.21 33.39
C GLY A 477 21.13 -6.97 33.20
N GLY A 478 21.51 -5.92 32.48
CA GLY A 478 22.88 -5.47 32.28
C GLY A 478 23.61 -6.19 31.14
N ALA A 479 22.88 -6.83 30.22
CA ALA A 479 23.48 -7.69 29.20
C ALA A 479 24.15 -6.91 28.05
N TYR A 480 23.53 -5.81 27.59
CA TYR A 480 23.95 -5.07 26.41
C TYR A 480 23.48 -3.61 26.46
N ILE A 481 24.14 -2.75 25.67
CA ILE A 481 23.85 -1.32 25.52
C ILE A 481 22.88 -1.12 24.36
N THR A 482 21.99 -0.15 24.48
CA THR A 482 20.94 0.14 23.47
C THR A 482 20.84 1.61 23.11
N GLY A 483 21.77 2.45 23.56
CA GLY A 483 21.82 3.86 23.15
C GLY A 483 23.11 4.57 23.51
N ALA A 484 23.39 5.65 22.79
CA ALA A 484 24.60 6.46 22.90
C ALA A 484 24.30 7.96 22.85
N LEU A 485 25.16 8.72 23.53
CA LEU A 485 25.29 10.17 23.38
C LEU A 485 26.66 10.46 22.76
N SER A 486 26.67 11.25 21.68
CA SER A 486 27.89 11.83 21.10
C SER A 486 27.87 13.35 21.22
N LEU A 487 28.86 13.92 21.92
CA LEU A 487 29.13 15.35 21.96
C LEU A 487 30.08 15.69 20.80
N ASN A 488 29.51 15.86 19.61
CA ASN A 488 30.30 15.93 18.39
C ASN A 488 31.15 17.21 18.31
N GLN A 489 32.33 17.08 17.70
CA GLN A 489 33.27 18.15 17.42
C GLN A 489 33.93 17.96 16.04
N ASP A 490 34.35 19.07 15.44
CA ASP A 490 35.10 19.05 14.19
C ASP A 490 36.56 18.62 14.41
N THR A 491 37.33 18.51 13.32
CA THR A 491 38.76 18.12 13.41
C THR A 491 39.66 19.10 14.19
N ASN A 492 39.18 20.31 14.50
CA ASN A 492 39.87 21.30 15.31
C ASN A 492 39.41 21.29 16.78
N GLY A 493 38.39 20.48 17.12
CA GLY A 493 37.77 20.43 18.43
C GLY A 493 36.67 21.49 18.64
N ASP A 494 36.17 22.11 17.58
CA ASP A 494 35.04 23.03 17.66
C ASP A 494 33.72 22.23 17.73
N PRO A 495 32.77 22.55 18.64
CA PRO A 495 31.52 21.79 18.77
C PRO A 495 30.67 21.77 17.49
N LEU A 496 30.13 20.59 17.18
CA LEU A 496 29.13 20.34 16.15
C LEU A 496 27.77 20.01 16.80
N GLY A 497 26.78 19.62 16.00
CA GLY A 497 25.50 19.15 16.52
C GLY A 497 25.66 17.88 17.33
N ASN A 498 25.11 17.83 18.55
CA ASN A 498 25.17 16.63 19.39
C ASN A 498 24.21 15.57 18.86
N THR A 499 24.54 14.29 19.08
CA THR A 499 23.69 13.18 18.67
C THR A 499 23.27 12.32 19.85
N ILE A 500 21.99 11.98 19.94
CA ILE A 500 21.48 10.88 20.76
C ILE A 500 20.96 9.82 19.82
N VAL A 501 21.39 8.57 20.03
CA VAL A 501 20.80 7.42 19.34
C VAL A 501 20.33 6.35 20.30
N GLN A 502 19.29 5.63 19.90
CA GLN A 502 18.80 4.47 20.63
C GLN A 502 18.17 3.42 19.69
N SER A 503 18.34 2.15 20.02
CA SER A 503 17.85 1.03 19.21
C SER A 503 16.41 0.59 19.54
N TRP A 504 15.66 1.45 20.24
CA TRP A 504 14.31 1.20 20.71
C TRP A 504 13.46 2.47 20.60
N GLU A 505 12.15 2.31 20.53
CA GLU A 505 11.19 3.39 20.26
C GLU A 505 10.85 4.24 21.49
N PHE A 506 11.00 5.56 21.38
CA PHE A 506 10.62 6.51 22.43
C PHE A 506 9.17 6.31 22.90
N GLY A 507 8.25 6.02 21.97
CA GLY A 507 6.85 5.78 22.30
C GLY A 507 6.63 4.61 23.26
N GLY A 508 7.55 3.64 23.26
CA GLY A 508 7.54 2.46 24.13
C GLY A 508 8.08 2.72 25.54
N PHE A 509 8.69 3.88 25.81
CA PHE A 509 9.24 4.23 27.12
C PHE A 509 8.15 4.28 28.20
N GLY A 510 8.17 3.35 29.15
CA GLY A 510 7.16 3.23 30.21
C GLY A 510 7.32 4.20 31.39
N GLY A 511 8.34 5.07 31.36
CA GLY A 511 8.58 6.12 32.36
C GLY A 511 7.86 7.44 32.06
N ASP A 512 8.31 8.53 32.69
CA ASP A 512 7.81 9.87 32.36
C ASP A 512 8.49 10.38 31.08
N GLN A 513 7.80 10.25 29.95
CA GLN A 513 8.27 10.72 28.65
C GLN A 513 8.51 12.24 28.60
N ILE A 514 7.80 13.04 29.41
CA ILE A 514 8.00 14.50 29.45
C ILE A 514 9.34 14.80 30.13
N ASP A 515 9.64 14.11 31.23
CA ASP A 515 10.94 14.20 31.92
C ASP A 515 12.07 13.73 31.00
N LEU A 516 11.89 12.59 30.32
CA LEU A 516 12.90 12.06 29.41
C LEU A 516 13.24 13.05 28.28
N VAL A 517 12.24 13.68 27.66
CA VAL A 517 12.50 14.71 26.64
C VAL A 517 13.18 15.93 27.21
N ALA A 518 12.85 16.35 28.44
CA ALA A 518 13.55 17.45 29.11
C ALA A 518 15.05 17.16 29.23
N ARG A 519 15.40 15.92 29.60
CA ARG A 519 16.78 15.43 29.68
C ARG A 519 17.47 15.40 28.31
N MET A 520 16.82 14.83 27.31
CA MET A 520 17.32 14.79 25.93
C MET A 520 17.58 16.20 25.39
N LEU A 521 16.69 17.16 25.63
CA LEU A 521 16.86 18.56 25.21
C LEU A 521 18.12 19.20 25.79
N VAL A 522 18.44 18.90 27.05
CA VAL A 522 19.66 19.40 27.71
C VAL A 522 20.90 18.72 27.13
N SER A 523 20.90 17.39 27.01
CA SER A 523 22.04 16.64 26.43
C SER A 523 22.32 17.06 24.98
N LEU A 524 21.29 17.22 24.14
CA LEU A 524 21.42 17.73 22.77
C LEU A 524 21.86 19.21 22.70
N GLY A 525 21.75 19.96 23.80
CA GLY A 525 22.16 21.36 23.90
C GLY A 525 23.61 21.58 24.33
N GLY A 526 24.38 20.52 24.62
CA GLY A 526 25.79 20.63 25.03
C GLY A 526 26.18 19.84 26.29
N GLY A 527 25.40 18.84 26.70
CA GLY A 527 25.61 18.05 27.93
C GLY A 527 24.89 18.61 29.16
N GLY A 528 24.74 17.81 30.22
CA GLY A 528 24.11 18.21 31.50
C GLY A 528 22.71 17.63 31.77
N GLY A 529 22.22 16.68 30.98
CA GLY A 529 20.81 16.25 30.98
C GLY A 529 20.39 15.29 32.09
N GLY A 530 21.13 15.19 33.19
CA GLY A 530 20.78 14.36 34.34
C GLY A 530 20.01 15.11 35.43
N PRO A 531 19.65 14.45 36.54
CA PRO A 531 19.43 15.17 37.80
C PRO A 531 20.66 16.06 38.00
N THR A 532 20.49 17.32 38.41
CA THR A 532 21.63 18.14 38.80
C THR A 532 22.40 17.33 39.85
N LEU A 533 23.63 16.91 39.53
CA LEU A 533 24.49 16.23 40.49
C LEU A 533 24.44 17.00 41.81
N PRO A 534 24.33 16.32 42.97
CA PRO A 534 24.19 17.01 44.24
C PRO A 534 25.26 18.08 44.35
N GLU A 535 24.81 19.34 44.49
CA GLU A 535 25.74 20.45 44.68
C GLU A 535 26.69 20.08 45.84
N PHE A 536 27.97 20.36 45.70
CA PHE A 536 28.92 20.07 46.76
C PHE A 536 29.92 21.20 46.92
N ILE A 537 30.75 21.07 47.96
CA ILE A 537 31.88 21.96 48.20
C ILE A 537 33.12 21.11 48.05
N ARG A 538 33.93 21.35 47.01
CA ARG A 538 35.14 20.55 46.79
C ARG A 538 36.08 20.72 47.98
N GLY A 539 36.62 19.60 48.45
CA GLY A 539 37.47 19.54 49.64
C GLY A 539 36.72 19.36 50.96
N ASP A 540 35.39 19.51 51.04
CA ASP A 540 34.57 19.21 52.24
C ASP A 540 34.19 17.72 52.28
N CYS A 541 35.21 16.86 52.32
CA CYS A 541 35.05 15.41 52.19
C CYS A 541 34.23 14.78 53.33
N ASN A 542 34.21 15.40 54.51
CA ASN A 542 33.41 14.89 55.63
C ASN A 542 31.94 15.36 55.60
N ALA A 543 31.57 16.20 54.61
CA ALA A 543 30.26 16.77 54.39
C ALA A 543 29.69 17.51 55.62
N ASP A 544 30.53 18.31 56.30
CA ASP A 544 30.14 19.12 57.46
C ASP A 544 29.78 20.59 57.12
N GLY A 545 29.93 20.97 55.86
CA GLY A 545 29.57 22.26 55.29
C GLY A 545 30.72 23.28 55.26
N GLY A 546 31.97 22.85 55.47
CA GLY A 546 33.11 23.75 55.38
C GLY A 546 34.45 23.08 55.17
N PHE A 547 35.17 23.51 54.14
CA PHE A 547 36.55 23.10 53.86
C PHE A 547 37.53 23.51 54.97
N ASN A 548 38.06 22.54 55.70
CA ASN A 548 39.02 22.73 56.79
C ASN A 548 39.96 21.51 56.99
N ILE A 549 40.74 21.50 58.08
CA ILE A 549 41.71 20.43 58.32
C ILE A 549 41.04 19.07 58.63
N ALA A 550 39.79 19.09 59.10
CA ALA A 550 39.02 17.88 59.38
C ALA A 550 38.84 17.03 58.11
N ASP A 551 38.70 17.65 56.94
CA ASP A 551 38.52 16.97 55.66
C ASP A 551 39.76 16.22 55.22
N ALA A 552 40.93 16.87 55.29
CA ALA A 552 42.20 16.21 55.00
C ALA A 552 42.45 15.02 55.95
N ILE A 553 42.04 15.14 57.22
CA ILE A 553 42.11 14.03 58.18
C ILE A 553 41.11 12.93 57.80
N PHE A 554 39.91 13.29 57.35
CA PHE A 554 38.86 12.36 56.95
C PHE A 554 39.30 11.51 55.74
N VAL A 555 39.81 12.14 54.68
CA VAL A 555 40.38 11.43 53.51
C VAL A 555 41.51 10.48 53.93
N LEU A 556 42.47 10.95 54.74
CA LEU A 556 43.57 10.11 55.22
C LEU A 556 43.10 8.94 56.11
N ALA A 557 42.05 9.16 56.90
CA ALA A 557 41.45 8.12 57.73
C ALA A 557 40.77 7.05 56.87
N ALA A 558 40.03 7.46 55.83
CA ALA A 558 39.43 6.57 54.84
C ALA A 558 40.49 5.73 54.12
N LEU A 559 41.57 6.35 53.65
CA LEU A 559 42.63 5.69 52.89
C LEU A 559 43.50 4.74 53.72
N PHE A 560 43.84 5.10 54.96
CA PHE A 560 44.91 4.41 55.70
C PHE A 560 44.50 3.86 57.06
N SER A 561 43.36 4.25 57.60
CA SER A 561 42.96 3.92 58.98
C SER A 561 41.62 3.17 59.09
N GLY A 562 41.01 2.81 57.95
CA GLY A 562 39.71 2.14 57.91
C GLY A 562 38.55 3.04 58.34
N GLY A 563 38.69 4.36 58.18
CA GLY A 563 37.59 5.31 58.31
C GLY A 563 36.54 5.10 57.21
N PRO A 564 35.32 5.66 57.39
CA PRO A 564 34.31 5.63 56.33
C PRO A 564 34.76 6.43 55.11
N ALA A 565 34.33 6.02 53.92
CA ALA A 565 34.43 6.85 52.72
C ALA A 565 33.43 8.02 52.81
N GLY A 566 33.72 9.12 52.09
CA GLY A 566 32.80 10.24 51.96
C GLY A 566 31.53 9.82 51.22
N THR A 567 30.42 10.52 51.49
CA THR A 567 29.15 10.29 50.78
C THR A 567 29.08 10.97 49.41
N CYS A 568 30.05 11.85 49.15
CA CYS A 568 30.25 12.58 47.90
C CYS A 568 31.72 12.47 47.55
N LEU A 569 32.02 11.73 46.49
CA LEU A 569 33.40 11.39 46.14
C LEU A 569 34.11 12.59 45.50
N ASP A 570 33.39 13.47 44.80
CA ASP A 570 33.96 14.70 44.24
C ASP A 570 34.34 15.71 45.31
N ALA A 571 33.62 15.73 46.44
CA ALA A 571 34.05 16.50 47.60
C ALA A 571 35.37 16.00 48.20
N CYS A 572 35.71 14.72 47.99
CA CYS A 572 36.93 14.08 48.49
C CYS A 572 38.10 14.13 47.51
N ASP A 573 37.83 14.28 46.21
CA ASP A 573 38.84 14.61 45.21
C ASP A 573 39.12 16.11 45.23
N ALA A 574 40.07 16.51 46.07
CA ALA A 574 40.37 17.92 46.32
C ALA A 574 41.21 18.54 45.20
N ASN A 575 41.91 17.73 44.41
CA ASN A 575 42.76 18.21 43.32
C ASN A 575 42.24 17.91 41.93
N ASP A 576 41.03 17.38 41.83
CA ASP A 576 40.22 17.28 40.62
C ASP A 576 40.95 16.46 39.54
N ASP A 577 41.51 15.31 39.95
CA ASP A 577 42.27 14.42 39.06
C ASP A 577 41.61 13.07 38.77
N GLY A 578 40.36 12.90 39.22
CA GLY A 578 39.53 11.71 39.05
C GLY A 578 39.91 10.56 39.97
N GLY A 579 40.54 10.84 41.12
CA GLY A 579 41.01 9.78 42.00
C GLY A 579 41.28 10.19 43.44
N ILE A 580 40.49 9.66 44.38
CA ILE A 580 40.71 9.89 45.82
C ILE A 580 41.94 9.13 46.32
N ASN A 581 43.02 9.86 46.58
CA ASN A 581 44.30 9.35 47.04
C ASN A 581 45.03 10.32 47.99
N ILE A 582 46.34 10.12 48.19
CA ILE A 582 47.11 10.98 49.11
C ILE A 582 47.35 12.39 48.55
N ALA A 583 47.24 12.57 47.23
CA ALA A 583 47.34 13.84 46.55
C ALA A 583 46.28 14.83 47.05
N ASP A 584 45.05 14.37 47.29
CA ASP A 584 43.94 15.20 47.77
C ASP A 584 44.19 15.80 49.15
N ALA A 585 44.73 14.97 50.05
CA ALA A 585 45.10 15.42 51.38
C ALA A 585 46.27 16.42 51.32
N ILE A 586 47.23 16.21 50.42
CA ILE A 586 48.35 17.14 50.22
C ILE A 586 47.83 18.47 49.64
N TYR A 587 46.96 18.42 48.64
CA TYR A 587 46.36 19.59 48.01
C TYR A 587 45.53 20.39 49.02
N SER A 588 44.67 19.70 49.79
CA SER A 588 43.85 20.31 50.84
C SER A 588 44.71 21.04 51.88
N LEU A 589 45.76 20.40 52.39
CA LEU A 589 46.67 21.00 53.35
C LEU A 589 47.50 22.15 52.76
N ALA A 590 47.85 22.07 51.47
CA ALA A 590 48.54 23.14 50.76
C ALA A 590 47.65 24.38 50.60
N ALA A 591 46.38 24.19 50.26
CA ALA A 591 45.37 25.26 50.18
C ALA A 591 45.18 25.94 51.55
N LEU A 592 45.06 25.14 52.63
CA LEU A 592 44.80 25.66 53.98
C LEU A 592 45.99 26.38 54.62
N PHE A 593 47.22 25.89 54.42
CA PHE A 593 48.38 26.33 55.21
C PHE A 593 49.57 26.86 54.40
N SER A 594 49.63 26.56 53.10
CA SER A 594 50.79 26.88 52.26
C SER A 594 50.51 27.90 51.15
N GLY A 595 49.28 28.44 51.09
CA GLY A 595 48.86 29.42 50.09
C GLY A 595 48.60 28.82 48.70
N GLY A 596 48.31 27.52 48.63
CA GLY A 596 47.81 26.88 47.42
C GLY A 596 46.41 27.38 47.04
N PRO A 597 45.97 27.15 45.79
CA PRO A 597 44.60 27.47 45.39
C PRO A 597 43.59 26.64 46.21
N PRO A 598 42.41 27.20 46.55
CA PRO A 598 41.34 26.42 47.16
C PRO A 598 40.74 25.44 46.15
N PRO A 599 40.29 24.24 46.59
CA PRO A 599 39.53 23.34 45.72
C PRO A 599 38.25 24.02 45.21
N THR A 600 37.90 23.82 43.95
CA THR A 600 36.72 24.43 43.31
C THR A 600 35.73 23.34 42.89
N PRO A 601 34.42 23.47 43.17
CA PRO A 601 33.73 24.68 43.65
C PRO A 601 33.92 24.96 45.16
N THR A 602 34.09 26.24 45.53
CA THR A 602 34.32 26.70 46.93
C THR A 602 33.03 26.98 47.72
N SER A 603 31.89 26.80 47.07
CA SER A 603 30.53 26.90 47.59
C SER A 603 29.71 25.82 46.89
N CYS A 604 28.52 25.50 47.41
CA CYS A 604 27.59 24.57 46.74
C CYS A 604 27.52 24.89 45.24
N GLY A 605 27.88 23.89 44.45
CA GLY A 605 27.94 23.94 43.00
C GLY A 605 28.20 22.55 42.45
N VAL A 606 27.94 22.39 41.16
CA VAL A 606 28.20 21.16 40.41
C VAL A 606 29.70 20.99 40.12
N ASP A 607 30.11 19.77 39.81
CA ASP A 607 31.45 19.50 39.30
C ASP A 607 31.62 20.17 37.92
N PRO A 608 32.54 21.15 37.75
CA PRO A 608 32.76 21.81 36.47
C PRO A 608 33.48 20.92 35.44
N THR A 609 34.07 19.81 35.87
CA THR A 609 34.92 18.90 35.11
C THR A 609 34.46 17.44 35.24
N ASP A 610 33.15 17.24 35.43
CA ASP A 610 32.44 15.96 35.53
C ASP A 610 32.68 15.03 34.32
N THR A 611 33.89 14.49 34.27
CA THR A 611 34.48 13.75 33.14
C THR A 611 35.14 12.46 33.64
N ASP A 612 34.98 12.17 34.93
CA ASP A 612 35.56 11.03 35.60
C ASP A 612 34.47 10.23 36.34
N PRO A 613 34.77 9.03 36.85
CA PRO A 613 33.75 8.14 37.43
C PRO A 613 33.41 8.45 38.90
N LEU A 614 34.01 9.48 39.49
CA LEU A 614 33.63 9.95 40.82
C LEU A 614 32.32 10.73 40.72
N ASP A 615 31.47 10.51 41.72
CA ASP A 615 30.16 11.15 41.76
C ASP A 615 29.76 11.39 43.22
N CYS A 616 28.81 12.30 43.40
CA CYS A 616 28.20 12.65 44.65
C CYS A 616 26.84 11.98 44.82
N VAL A 617 26.85 10.78 45.40
CA VAL A 617 25.60 10.07 45.79
C VAL A 617 24.73 10.93 46.73
N SER A 618 25.34 11.66 47.67
CA SER A 618 24.64 12.68 48.46
C SER A 618 25.61 13.64 49.15
N PHE A 619 25.24 14.93 49.18
CA PHE A 619 25.96 15.95 49.90
C PHE A 619 25.03 16.81 50.77
N PRO A 620 24.71 16.38 52.01
CA PRO A 620 23.73 17.05 52.88
C PRO A 620 23.94 18.56 53.13
N PRO A 621 25.17 19.12 53.10
CA PRO A 621 25.36 20.56 53.26
C PRO A 621 24.77 21.43 52.15
N CYS A 622 24.48 20.85 50.99
CA CYS A 622 23.97 21.56 49.83
C CYS A 622 22.56 21.08 49.45
N PRO A 623 21.79 21.91 48.71
CA PRO A 623 20.36 21.70 48.46
C PRO A 623 20.03 20.50 47.56
#